data_AF-A0A7V2XH75-F1
#
_entry.id   AF-A0A7V2XH75-F1
#
_cell.length_a   1.000
_cell.length_b   1.000
_cell.length_c   1.000
_cell.angle_alpha   90.00
_cell.angle_beta   90.00
_cell.angle_gamma   90.00
#
_symmetry.space_group_name_H-M   'P 1'
#
loop_
_entity.id
_entity.type
_entity.pdbx_description
1 polymer ?
#
loop_
_entity_poly.entity_id
_entity_poly.type
_entity_poly.pdbx_seq_one_letter_code
_entity_poly.pdbx_strand_id
1 'polypeptide(L)'
;MAMRDLSLHLLDLIENSIRAEATVILVTIEQDRARDTLRIVVEDNGRGLEVPPEKALDPFYTTKSGKRTGLGLSLFEGAAERAGGRVVLGRSPLGGLAVSASMRLSHVDRSPLGDLATTISSVACTNPEVDLWCRLVCHADDPGDSQAGTGNRQSAIRECVVRSSEVEKELPFGQRCGLAVARRLAEKVREGLAAVEIVA
;
A
#
# COMPACT_ATOMS: atom_id res chain seq x y z
N MET A 1 17.10 -16.20 -8.55
CA MET A 1 16.57 -14.88 -8.94
C MET A 1 15.65 -14.46 -7.80
N ALA A 2 15.99 -13.42 -7.04
CA ALA A 2 15.18 -13.03 -5.88
C ALA A 2 13.75 -12.71 -6.35
N MET A 3 12.77 -13.42 -5.82
CA MET A 3 11.36 -13.18 -6.09
C MET A 3 11.02 -11.78 -5.57
N ARG A 4 10.60 -10.87 -6.46
CA ARG A 4 10.17 -9.52 -6.06
C ARG A 4 8.84 -9.64 -5.32
N ASP A 5 8.81 -9.15 -4.09
CA ASP A 5 7.60 -9.04 -3.27
C ASP A 5 6.83 -7.74 -3.55
N LEU A 6 5.63 -7.61 -2.99
CA LEU A 6 4.77 -6.44 -3.18
C LEU A 6 5.28 -5.19 -2.46
N SER A 7 6.08 -5.32 -1.39
CA SER A 7 6.59 -4.16 -0.65
C SER A 7 7.61 -3.37 -1.47
N LEU A 8 8.34 -4.03 -2.38
CA LEU A 8 9.20 -3.34 -3.34
C LEU A 8 8.41 -2.52 -4.37
N HIS A 9 7.25 -3.01 -4.81
CA HIS A 9 6.35 -2.23 -5.67
C HIS A 9 5.76 -1.03 -4.91
N LEU A 10 5.40 -1.22 -3.64
CA LEU A 10 4.96 -0.13 -2.78
C LEU A 10 6.02 0.95 -2.61
N LEU A 11 7.28 0.57 -2.41
CA LEU A 11 8.39 1.52 -2.34
C LEU A 11 8.46 2.38 -3.62
N ASP A 12 8.41 1.76 -4.80
CA ASP A 12 8.43 2.47 -6.08
C ASP A 12 7.27 3.49 -6.20
N LEU A 13 6.07 3.14 -5.72
CA LEU A 13 4.89 4.02 -5.74
C LEU A 13 5.01 5.18 -4.74
N ILE A 14 5.50 4.90 -3.54
CA ILE A 14 5.73 5.93 -2.52
C ILE A 14 6.79 6.92 -3.02
N GLU A 15 7.89 6.44 -3.63
CA GLU A 15 8.90 7.33 -4.22
C GLU A 15 8.36 8.15 -5.40
N ASN A 16 7.40 7.62 -6.16
CA ASN A 16 6.73 8.39 -7.22
C ASN A 16 5.87 9.51 -6.62
N SER A 17 5.18 9.23 -5.52
CA SER A 17 4.37 10.20 -4.79
C SER A 17 5.23 11.35 -4.23
N ILE A 18 6.39 11.02 -3.63
CA ILE A 18 7.36 12.01 -3.13
C ILE A 18 7.88 12.89 -4.29
N ARG A 19 8.20 12.29 -5.45
CA ARG A 19 8.61 13.04 -6.66
C ARG A 19 7.48 13.89 -7.26
N ALA A 20 6.24 13.58 -6.93
CA ALA A 20 5.06 14.38 -7.26
C ALA A 20 4.77 15.45 -6.18
N GLU A 21 5.71 15.67 -5.25
CA GLU A 21 5.65 16.69 -4.20
C GLU A 21 4.51 16.44 -3.19
N ALA A 22 4.12 15.17 -3.01
CA ALA A 22 3.16 14.80 -1.98
C ALA A 22 3.74 15.01 -0.58
N THR A 23 2.95 15.60 0.31
CA THR A 23 3.23 15.76 1.74
C THR A 23 2.48 14.77 2.61
N VAL A 24 1.44 14.12 2.06
CA VAL A 24 0.68 13.04 2.69
C VAL A 24 0.57 11.88 1.70
N ILE A 25 0.95 10.69 2.15
CA ILE A 25 0.85 9.46 1.36
C ILE A 25 0.16 8.39 2.21
N LEU A 26 -0.93 7.84 1.70
CA LEU A 26 -1.69 6.76 2.32
C LEU A 26 -1.46 5.45 1.58
N VAL A 27 -0.88 4.48 2.28
CA VAL A 27 -0.78 3.08 1.83
C VAL A 27 -1.89 2.28 2.51
N THR A 28 -2.83 1.76 1.72
CA THR A 28 -3.89 0.86 2.19
C THR A 28 -3.61 -0.56 1.76
N ILE A 29 -3.60 -1.50 2.71
CA ILE A 29 -3.64 -2.95 2.47
C ILE A 29 -4.97 -3.47 2.97
N GLU A 30 -5.77 -4.02 2.06
CA GLU A 30 -7.10 -4.51 2.32
C GLU A 30 -7.20 -5.97 1.89
N GLN A 31 -7.48 -6.86 2.85
CA GLN A 31 -7.66 -8.28 2.61
C GLN A 31 -9.11 -8.67 2.86
N ASP A 32 -9.73 -9.35 1.90
CA ASP A 32 -11.07 -9.93 2.05
C ASP A 32 -10.98 -11.43 1.74
N ARG A 33 -11.02 -12.26 2.79
CA ARG A 33 -10.88 -13.71 2.67
C ARG A 33 -12.12 -14.33 2.03
N ALA A 34 -13.31 -13.85 2.38
CA ALA A 34 -14.58 -14.34 1.86
C ALA A 34 -14.69 -14.13 0.34
N ARG A 35 -14.15 -13.00 -0.16
CA ARG A 35 -14.11 -12.68 -1.59
C ARG A 35 -12.84 -13.14 -2.30
N ASP A 36 -11.90 -13.75 -1.59
CA ASP A 36 -10.58 -14.15 -2.10
C ASP A 36 -9.83 -12.98 -2.75
N THR A 37 -9.82 -11.80 -2.11
CA THR A 37 -9.17 -10.60 -2.68
C THR A 37 -8.13 -9.98 -1.75
N LEU A 38 -7.03 -9.54 -2.35
CA LEU A 38 -6.07 -8.61 -1.78
C LEU A 38 -6.13 -7.32 -2.61
N ARG A 39 -6.36 -6.19 -1.96
CA ARG A 39 -6.34 -4.88 -2.56
C ARG A 39 -5.27 -4.02 -1.90
N ILE A 40 -4.44 -3.41 -2.73
CA ILE A 40 -3.37 -2.51 -2.32
C ILE A 40 -3.61 -1.17 -2.99
N VAL A 41 -3.60 -0.09 -2.20
CA VAL A 41 -3.79 1.27 -2.71
C VAL A 41 -2.70 2.17 -2.19
N VAL A 42 -2.11 2.97 -3.07
CA VAL A 42 -1.27 4.11 -2.69
C VAL A 42 -1.97 5.37 -3.18
N GLU A 43 -2.31 6.24 -2.24
CA GLU A 43 -2.98 7.52 -2.48
C GLU A 43 -2.08 8.66 -2.01
N ASP A 44 -1.99 9.72 -2.79
CA ASP A 44 -1.17 10.88 -2.45
C ASP A 44 -1.93 12.21 -2.65
N ASN A 45 -1.37 13.29 -2.10
CA ASN A 45 -1.83 14.67 -2.31
C ASN A 45 -0.87 15.48 -3.19
N GLY A 46 -0.04 14.83 -4.00
CA GLY A 46 0.90 15.51 -4.90
C GLY A 46 0.19 16.12 -6.11
N ARG A 47 0.99 16.54 -7.10
CA ARG A 47 0.46 17.15 -8.35
C ARG A 47 -0.41 16.22 -9.21
N GLY A 48 -0.43 14.92 -8.91
CA GLY A 48 -1.17 13.92 -9.66
C GLY A 48 -0.49 13.53 -10.98
N LEU A 49 -1.28 12.99 -11.91
CA LEU A 49 -0.80 12.47 -13.19
C LEU A 49 -1.05 13.47 -14.33
N GLU A 50 0.01 13.86 -15.04
CA GLU A 50 -0.05 14.81 -16.17
C GLU A 50 -0.37 14.14 -17.52
N VAL A 51 -0.44 12.81 -17.54
CA VAL A 51 -0.73 12.01 -18.74
C VAL A 51 -1.92 11.08 -18.50
N PRO A 52 -2.54 10.55 -19.56
CA PRO A 52 -3.56 9.52 -19.40
C PRO A 52 -3.02 8.29 -18.65
N PRO A 53 -3.83 7.63 -17.81
CA PRO A 53 -3.46 6.41 -17.08
C PRO A 53 -2.80 5.33 -17.95
N GLU A 54 -3.31 5.11 -19.16
CA GLU A 54 -2.81 4.07 -20.07
C GLU A 54 -1.36 4.34 -20.48
N LYS A 55 -1.02 5.62 -20.67
CA LYS A 55 0.34 6.04 -20.99
C LYS A 55 1.28 5.92 -19.78
N ALA A 56 0.76 6.14 -18.57
CA ALA A 56 1.55 5.99 -17.34
C ALA A 56 1.88 4.54 -17.00
N LEU A 57 1.08 3.60 -17.49
CA LEU A 57 1.29 2.16 -17.35
C LEU A 57 2.19 1.57 -18.45
N ASP A 58 2.51 2.34 -19.50
CA ASP A 58 3.41 1.90 -20.56
C ASP A 58 4.83 1.62 -20.01
N PRO A 59 5.39 0.40 -20.18
CA PRO A 59 6.73 0.05 -19.72
C PRO A 59 7.86 0.96 -20.20
N PHE A 60 7.67 1.62 -21.34
CA PHE A 60 8.64 2.49 -22.00
C PHE A 60 8.41 3.98 -21.71
N TYR A 61 7.34 4.34 -21.00
CA TYR A 61 7.07 5.72 -20.62
C TYR A 61 7.66 6.05 -19.25
N THR A 62 8.50 7.09 -19.17
CA THR A 62 9.06 7.58 -17.90
C THR A 62 9.31 9.08 -17.95
N THR A 63 9.02 9.77 -16.85
CA THR A 63 9.38 11.17 -16.63
C THR A 63 10.70 11.31 -15.84
N LYS A 64 11.32 10.20 -15.43
CA LYS A 64 12.55 10.17 -14.63
C LYS A 64 13.77 10.38 -15.53
N SER A 65 14.42 11.54 -15.40
CA SER A 65 15.65 11.87 -16.16
C SER A 65 16.76 10.85 -15.87
N GLY A 66 17.35 10.27 -16.92
CA GLY A 66 18.45 9.29 -16.81
C GLY A 66 18.05 7.81 -16.64
N LYS A 67 16.78 7.48 -16.39
CA LYS A 67 16.27 6.09 -16.46
C LYS A 67 15.66 5.84 -17.84
N ARG A 68 16.07 4.75 -18.50
CA ARG A 68 15.55 4.34 -19.82
C ARG A 68 14.20 3.62 -19.77
N THR A 69 13.74 3.18 -18.60
CA THR A 69 12.53 2.37 -18.51
C THR A 69 11.66 2.79 -17.31
N GLY A 70 10.36 2.96 -17.54
CA GLY A 70 9.35 3.39 -16.56
C GLY A 70 8.73 2.23 -15.79
N LEU A 71 9.50 1.17 -15.55
CA LEU A 71 8.98 -0.17 -15.25
C LEU A 71 8.22 -0.31 -13.91
N GLY A 72 8.25 0.68 -13.03
CA GLY A 72 7.68 0.53 -11.68
C GLY A 72 6.19 0.18 -11.71
N LEU A 73 5.40 1.01 -12.40
CA LEU A 73 3.95 0.83 -12.53
C LEU A 73 3.61 -0.37 -13.42
N SER A 74 4.30 -0.54 -14.55
CA SER A 74 4.03 -1.64 -15.48
C SER A 74 4.37 -3.03 -14.90
N LEU A 75 5.42 -3.12 -14.08
CA LEU A 75 5.75 -4.37 -13.37
C LEU A 75 4.75 -4.68 -12.27
N PHE A 76 4.20 -3.65 -11.60
CA PHE A 76 3.16 -3.83 -10.60
C PHE A 76 1.85 -4.28 -11.25
N GLU A 77 1.49 -3.69 -12.39
CA GLU A 77 0.37 -4.13 -13.23
C GLU A 77 0.54 -5.59 -13.65
N GLY A 78 1.68 -5.96 -14.23
CA GLY A 78 1.92 -7.35 -14.63
C GLY A 78 1.91 -8.31 -13.44
N ALA A 79 2.35 -7.89 -12.25
CA ALA A 79 2.21 -8.70 -11.03
C ALA A 79 0.73 -8.91 -10.66
N ALA A 80 -0.08 -7.84 -10.69
CA ALA A 80 -1.51 -7.91 -10.42
C ALA A 80 -2.25 -8.80 -11.41
N GLU A 81 -2.00 -8.64 -12.71
CA GLU A 81 -2.60 -9.45 -13.78
C GLU A 81 -2.27 -10.94 -13.64
N ARG A 82 -0.99 -11.27 -13.39
CA ARG A 82 -0.57 -12.66 -13.14
C ARG A 82 -1.26 -13.27 -11.92
N ALA A 83 -1.64 -12.47 -10.94
CA ALA A 83 -2.40 -12.91 -9.76
C ALA A 83 -3.93 -12.84 -9.96
N GLY A 84 -4.42 -12.84 -11.21
CA GLY A 84 -5.84 -12.81 -11.54
C GLY A 84 -6.53 -11.47 -11.25
N GLY A 85 -5.74 -10.39 -11.28
CA GLY A 85 -6.09 -9.06 -10.82
C GLY A 85 -5.89 -7.98 -11.88
N ARG A 86 -5.78 -6.72 -11.43
CA ARG A 86 -5.52 -5.55 -12.29
C ARG A 86 -5.00 -4.36 -11.49
N VAL A 87 -4.43 -3.37 -12.18
CA VAL A 87 -4.12 -2.04 -11.63
C VAL A 87 -5.05 -0.99 -12.23
N VAL A 88 -5.47 -0.03 -11.41
CA VAL A 88 -6.29 1.13 -11.82
C VAL A 88 -5.66 2.39 -11.25
N LEU A 89 -5.52 3.41 -12.08
CA LEU A 89 -5.09 4.74 -11.67
C LEU A 89 -6.29 5.70 -11.70
N GLY A 90 -6.36 6.60 -10.73
CA GLY A 90 -7.43 7.59 -10.64
C GLY A 90 -7.06 8.76 -9.76
N ARG A 91 -8.00 9.69 -9.59
CA ARG A 91 -7.79 10.84 -8.70
C ARG A 91 -7.91 10.38 -7.24
N SER A 92 -6.92 10.75 -6.44
CA SER A 92 -6.94 10.51 -4.99
C SER A 92 -7.91 11.48 -4.29
N PRO A 93 -8.67 11.02 -3.29
CA PRO A 93 -9.42 11.90 -2.38
C PRO A 93 -8.53 12.87 -1.61
N LEU A 94 -7.23 12.57 -1.47
CA LEU A 94 -6.24 13.48 -0.87
C LEU A 94 -5.83 14.61 -1.83
N GLY A 95 -6.21 14.54 -3.11
CA GLY A 95 -6.02 15.60 -4.11
C GLY A 95 -5.11 15.22 -5.28
N GLY A 96 -4.22 14.23 -5.10
CA GLY A 96 -3.24 13.78 -6.09
C GLY A 96 -3.64 12.52 -6.84
N LEU A 97 -2.75 11.53 -6.90
CA LEU A 97 -2.95 10.26 -7.61
C LEU A 97 -3.32 9.13 -6.64
N ALA A 98 -4.23 8.26 -7.08
CA ALA A 98 -4.51 6.97 -6.45
C ALA A 98 -4.13 5.85 -7.41
N VAL A 99 -3.26 4.94 -6.96
CA VAL A 99 -2.89 3.71 -7.67
C VAL A 99 -3.45 2.54 -6.87
N SER A 100 -4.37 1.78 -7.47
CA SER A 100 -5.06 0.67 -6.84
C SER A 100 -4.78 -0.63 -7.58
N ALA A 101 -4.13 -1.59 -6.93
CA ALA A 101 -4.01 -2.96 -7.41
C ALA A 101 -5.00 -3.87 -6.69
N SER A 102 -5.64 -4.78 -7.42
CA SER A 102 -6.39 -5.89 -6.86
C SER A 102 -5.77 -7.20 -7.34
N MET A 103 -5.72 -8.22 -6.50
CA MET A 103 -5.20 -9.56 -6.75
C MET A 103 -6.11 -10.60 -6.09
N ARG A 104 -6.09 -11.84 -6.57
CA ARG A 104 -6.71 -12.96 -5.84
C ARG A 104 -5.80 -13.41 -4.71
N LEU A 105 -6.35 -13.55 -3.51
CA LEU A 105 -5.56 -13.85 -2.31
C LEU A 105 -4.93 -15.25 -2.36
N SER A 106 -5.68 -16.23 -2.86
CA SER A 106 -5.28 -17.64 -3.00
C SER A 106 -4.44 -17.96 -4.25
N HIS A 107 -4.18 -16.98 -5.12
CA HIS A 107 -3.50 -17.24 -6.39
C HIS A 107 -2.04 -17.66 -6.22
N VAL A 108 -1.61 -18.71 -6.93
CA VAL A 108 -0.25 -19.27 -6.82
C VAL A 108 0.84 -18.28 -7.25
N ASP A 109 0.56 -17.48 -8.28
CA ASP A 109 1.49 -16.45 -8.77
C ASP A 109 1.41 -15.12 -8.01
N ARG A 110 0.61 -15.03 -6.94
CA ARG A 110 0.58 -13.84 -6.10
C ARG A 110 1.89 -13.72 -5.34
N SER A 111 2.66 -12.66 -5.63
CA SER A 111 3.83 -12.32 -4.83
C SER A 111 3.46 -12.14 -3.36
N PRO A 112 4.34 -12.54 -2.42
CA PRO A 112 4.14 -12.24 -1.00
C PRO A 112 4.09 -10.72 -0.77
N LEU A 113 3.44 -10.30 0.32
CA LEU A 113 3.34 -8.88 0.67
C LEU A 113 4.73 -8.28 0.94
N GLY A 114 5.66 -9.09 1.46
CA GLY A 114 7.01 -8.66 1.83
C GLY A 114 7.02 -7.89 3.16
N ASP A 115 8.14 -7.25 3.45
CA ASP A 115 8.31 -6.49 4.71
C ASP A 115 7.78 -5.05 4.57
N LEU A 116 6.46 -4.90 4.74
CA LEU A 116 5.79 -3.60 4.68
C LEU A 116 6.30 -2.63 5.77
N ALA A 117 6.56 -3.15 6.97
CA ALA A 117 6.97 -2.33 8.10
C ALA A 117 8.35 -1.69 7.87
N THR A 118 9.30 -2.47 7.34
CA THR A 118 10.63 -1.96 6.98
C THR A 118 10.54 -0.99 5.80
N THR A 119 9.74 -1.28 4.77
CA THR A 119 9.54 -0.36 3.65
C THR A 119 9.01 1.00 4.15
N ILE A 120 7.88 1.02 4.86
CA ILE A 120 7.24 2.26 5.33
C ILE A 120 8.16 3.03 6.27
N SER A 121 8.81 2.36 7.23
CA SER A 121 9.70 3.02 8.17
C SER A 121 10.97 3.58 7.51
N SER A 122 11.52 2.90 6.51
CA SER A 122 12.69 3.40 5.77
C SER A 122 12.37 4.72 5.05
N VAL A 123 11.19 4.82 4.45
CA VAL A 123 10.76 6.04 3.76
C VAL A 123 10.50 7.15 4.78
N ALA A 124 9.78 6.86 5.86
CA ALA A 124 9.51 7.84 6.92
C ALA A 124 10.80 8.38 7.56
N CYS A 125 11.83 7.54 7.71
CA CYS A 125 13.13 7.96 8.22
C CYS A 125 13.87 8.91 7.27
N THR A 126 13.73 8.71 5.96
CA THR A 126 14.50 9.42 4.92
C THR A 126 13.78 10.64 4.36
N ASN A 127 12.47 10.77 4.62
CA ASN A 127 11.61 11.87 4.16
C ASN A 127 10.72 12.34 5.33
N PRO A 128 11.31 12.91 6.41
CA PRO A 128 10.58 13.29 7.62
C PRO A 128 9.48 14.36 7.40
N GLU A 129 9.54 15.09 6.29
CA GLU A 129 8.55 16.08 5.88
C GLU A 129 7.25 15.46 5.32
N VAL A 130 7.26 14.16 5.02
CA VAL A 130 6.10 13.43 4.48
C VAL A 130 5.39 12.68 5.60
N ASP A 131 4.09 12.95 5.78
CA ASP A 131 3.25 12.17 6.68
C ASP A 131 2.79 10.89 5.99
N LEU A 132 3.37 9.76 6.41
CA LEU A 132 3.08 8.44 5.87
C LEU A 132 2.01 7.76 6.70
N TRP A 133 0.92 7.40 6.03
CA TRP A 133 -0.19 6.68 6.64
C TRP A 133 -0.19 5.24 6.13
N CYS A 134 -0.36 4.30 7.04
CA CYS A 134 -0.58 2.90 6.75
C CYS A 134 -1.96 2.50 7.28
N ARG A 135 -2.86 2.13 6.36
CA ARG A 135 -4.19 1.63 6.68
C ARG A 135 -4.26 0.15 6.35
N LEU A 136 -4.61 -0.65 7.34
CA LEU A 136 -4.68 -2.10 7.26
C LEU A 136 -6.12 -2.51 7.51
N VAL A 137 -6.73 -3.21 6.57
CA VAL A 137 -8.14 -3.61 6.64
C VAL A 137 -8.23 -5.10 6.36
N CYS A 138 -8.96 -5.82 7.19
CA CYS A 138 -9.27 -7.23 6.98
C CYS A 138 -10.76 -7.45 7.16
N HIS A 139 -11.40 -7.96 6.12
CA HIS A 139 -12.78 -8.45 6.18
C HIS A 139 -12.71 -9.90 6.65
N ALA A 140 -13.20 -10.14 7.88
CA ALA A 140 -13.25 -11.47 8.44
C ALA A 140 -14.36 -12.30 7.76
N ASP A 141 -14.10 -13.59 7.64
CA ASP A 141 -15.14 -14.57 7.35
C ASP A 141 -16.07 -14.63 8.56
N ASP A 142 -17.38 -14.59 8.31
CA ASP A 142 -18.36 -14.87 9.35
C ASP A 142 -18.31 -16.39 9.64
N PRO A 143 -17.95 -16.84 10.86
CA PRO A 143 -17.95 -18.26 11.19
C PRO A 143 -19.41 -18.72 11.39
N GLY A 144 -20.16 -18.88 10.31
CA GLY A 144 -21.61 -19.10 10.36
C GLY A 144 -22.18 -19.75 9.11
N ASP A 145 -22.12 -21.07 9.10
CA ASP A 145 -23.00 -22.05 8.41
C ASP A 145 -23.03 -22.13 6.87
N SER A 146 -22.71 -23.33 6.41
CA SER A 146 -22.78 -23.82 5.02
C SER A 146 -24.21 -23.99 4.48
N GLN A 147 -25.24 -23.45 5.11
CA GLN A 147 -26.62 -23.48 4.61
C GLN A 147 -27.47 -22.32 5.15
N ALA A 148 -27.61 -21.23 4.38
CA ALA A 148 -28.87 -20.46 4.24
C ALA A 148 -28.67 -19.12 3.49
N GLY A 149 -29.60 -18.83 2.58
CA GLY A 149 -30.28 -17.53 2.47
C GLY A 149 -29.50 -16.32 1.95
N THR A 150 -30.02 -15.75 0.85
CA THR A 150 -29.76 -14.40 0.30
C THR A 150 -30.15 -13.30 1.29
N GLY A 151 -29.36 -13.12 2.36
CA GLY A 151 -29.40 -11.99 3.27
C GLY A 151 -28.07 -11.22 3.23
N ASN A 152 -28.13 -9.89 3.40
CA ASN A 152 -26.98 -8.99 3.35
C ASN A 152 -25.96 -9.36 4.47
N ARG A 153 -24.98 -10.20 4.14
CA ARG A 153 -23.91 -10.66 5.05
C ARG A 153 -22.97 -9.51 5.36
N GLN A 154 -22.93 -9.09 6.62
CA GLN A 154 -22.04 -8.02 7.06
C GLN A 154 -20.82 -8.65 7.72
N SER A 155 -19.78 -8.94 6.92
CA SER A 155 -18.48 -9.41 7.43
C SER A 155 -17.95 -8.45 8.50
N ALA A 156 -17.42 -8.99 9.59
CA ALA A 156 -16.77 -8.19 10.62
C ALA A 156 -15.50 -7.56 10.02
N ILE A 157 -15.42 -6.23 10.04
CA ILE A 157 -14.27 -5.48 9.52
C ILE A 157 -13.32 -5.18 10.67
N ARG A 158 -12.06 -5.59 10.53
CA ARG A 158 -10.97 -5.18 11.42
C ARG A 158 -10.10 -4.17 10.70
N GLU A 159 -9.81 -3.07 11.37
CA GLU A 159 -9.07 -1.96 10.80
C GLU A 159 -8.02 -1.44 11.77
N CYS A 160 -6.84 -1.13 11.25
CA CYS A 160 -5.78 -0.43 11.94
C CYS A 160 -5.24 0.68 11.05
N VAL A 161 -5.07 1.87 11.61
CA VAL A 161 -4.44 3.01 10.93
C VAL A 161 -3.25 3.46 11.76
N VAL A 162 -2.10 3.62 11.11
CA VAL A 162 -0.88 4.13 11.72
C VAL A 162 -0.39 5.30 10.90
N ARG A 163 -0.09 6.44 11.55
CA ARG A 163 0.43 7.64 10.89
C ARG A 163 1.79 8.01 11.47
N SER A 164 2.77 8.35 10.63
CA SER A 164 4.09 8.76 11.13
C SER A 164 4.01 10.00 12.03
N SER A 165 3.14 10.96 11.71
CA SER A 165 2.94 12.15 12.53
C SER A 165 2.30 11.88 13.91
N GLU A 166 1.47 10.84 14.04
CA GLU A 166 0.91 10.41 15.33
C GLU A 166 1.98 9.71 16.17
N VAL A 167 2.78 8.84 15.54
CA VAL A 167 3.91 8.16 16.17
C VAL A 167 4.93 9.14 16.74
N GLU A 168 5.26 10.19 15.99
CA GLU A 168 6.18 11.22 16.47
C GLU A 168 5.65 11.95 17.71
N LYS A 169 4.34 12.22 17.76
CA LYS A 169 3.70 12.91 18.90
C LYS A 169 3.72 12.07 20.17
N GLU A 170 3.62 10.73 20.05
CA GLU A 170 3.72 9.79 21.17
C GLU A 170 5.12 9.74 21.80
N LEU A 171 6.16 10.06 21.03
CA LEU A 171 7.53 10.04 21.53
C LEU A 171 7.81 11.25 22.45
N PRO A 172 8.58 11.05 23.54
CA PRO A 172 9.06 12.14 24.38
C PRO A 172 9.78 13.21 23.55
N PHE A 173 9.59 14.48 23.87
CA PHE A 173 10.11 15.61 23.08
C PHE A 173 11.62 15.49 22.74
N GLY A 174 12.45 15.02 23.68
CA GLY A 174 13.89 14.83 23.48
C GLY A 174 14.30 13.58 22.69
N GLN A 175 13.34 12.76 22.23
CA GLN A 175 13.59 11.49 21.53
C GLN A 175 12.97 11.45 20.12
N ARG A 176 12.46 12.58 19.62
CA ARG A 176 11.83 12.70 18.29
C ARG A 176 12.86 12.85 17.17
N CYS A 177 13.80 11.90 17.07
CA CYS A 177 14.66 11.80 15.90
C CYS A 177 14.03 10.88 14.84
N GLY A 178 14.36 11.10 13.56
CA GLY A 178 13.76 10.34 12.44
C GLY A 178 13.90 8.82 12.60
N LEU A 179 15.02 8.34 13.15
CA LEU A 179 15.24 6.91 13.41
C LEU A 179 14.30 6.36 14.50
N ALA A 180 14.04 7.13 15.55
CA ALA A 180 13.13 6.73 16.63
C ALA A 180 11.68 6.66 16.13
N VAL A 181 11.25 7.66 15.36
CA VAL A 181 9.93 7.67 14.69
C VAL A 181 9.80 6.46 13.78
N ALA A 182 10.78 6.23 12.90
CA ALA A 182 10.79 5.11 11.97
C ALA A 182 10.71 3.75 12.68
N ARG A 183 11.52 3.55 13.72
CA ARG A 183 11.49 2.31 14.51
C ARG A 183 10.10 2.08 15.13
N ARG A 184 9.53 3.10 15.77
CA ARG A 184 8.23 3.00 16.43
C ARG A 184 7.09 2.82 15.41
N LEU A 185 7.21 3.43 14.25
CA LEU A 185 6.30 3.25 13.12
C LEU A 185 6.34 1.80 12.62
N ALA A 186 7.54 1.24 12.42
CA ALA A 186 7.69 -0.17 12.02
C ALA A 186 7.05 -1.13 13.03
N GLU A 187 7.24 -0.89 14.33
CA GLU A 187 6.62 -1.68 15.40
C GLU A 187 5.09 -1.63 15.29
N LYS A 188 4.49 -0.44 15.22
CA LYS A 188 3.03 -0.30 15.10
C LYS A 188 2.45 -0.89 13.83
N VAL A 189 3.15 -0.80 12.69
CA VAL A 189 2.70 -1.45 11.44
C VAL A 189 2.70 -2.96 11.59
N ARG A 190 3.72 -3.57 12.23
CA ARG A 190 3.73 -5.01 12.51
C ARG A 190 2.62 -5.42 13.47
N GLU A 191 2.43 -4.66 14.55
CA GLU A 191 1.33 -4.85 15.50
C GLU A 191 -0.03 -4.76 14.80
N GLY A 192 -0.20 -3.78 13.92
CA GLY A 192 -1.42 -3.60 13.12
C GLY A 192 -1.68 -4.77 12.18
N LEU A 193 -0.68 -5.22 11.43
CA LEU A 193 -0.79 -6.39 10.53
C LEU A 193 -1.24 -7.64 11.29
N ALA A 194 -0.65 -7.89 12.46
CA ALA A 194 -1.04 -8.99 13.34
C ALA A 194 -2.45 -8.82 13.90
N ALA A 195 -2.82 -7.61 14.34
CA ALA A 195 -4.12 -7.32 14.94
C ALA A 195 -5.28 -7.47 13.94
N VAL A 196 -5.05 -7.16 12.65
CA VAL A 196 -6.07 -7.36 11.60
C VAL A 196 -5.97 -8.72 10.91
N GLU A 197 -5.02 -9.58 11.26
CA GLU A 197 -4.79 -10.91 10.66
C GLU A 197 -4.55 -10.89 9.13
N ILE A 198 -3.87 -9.85 8.64
CA ILE A 198 -3.35 -9.84 7.27
C ILE A 198 -2.14 -10.79 7.20
N VAL A 199 -2.14 -11.68 6.21
CA VAL A 199 -1.05 -12.64 6.00
C VAL A 199 -0.11 -12.08 4.95
N ALA A 200 1.13 -11.81 5.36
CA ALA A 200 2.19 -11.35 4.47
C ALA A 200 2.71 -12.45 3.54
#